data_AF-A0A7Y3RB39-F1
#
_entry.id   AF-A0A7Y3RB39-F1
#
_cell.length_a   1.000
_cell.length_b   1.000
_cell.length_c   1.000
_cell.angle_alpha   90.00
_cell.angle_beta   90.00
_cell.angle_gamma   90.00
#
_symmetry.space_group_name_H-M   'P 1'
#
loop_
_entity.id
_entity.type
_entity.pdbx_description
1 polymer ?
#
loop_
_entity_poly.entity_id
_entity_poly.type
_entity_poly.pdbx_seq_one_letter_code
_entity_poly.pdbx_strand_id
1 'polypeptide(L)'
;MNLKKYFLPKGWTEKKISEDTYLLTIPQEELEAWKIKRWKKDNVEKLIRENGFHMKSEGRSGTIYFVQENQVCEIYFEVSGVKEFDILISFEGLTEWELPERKTIGKTEKEEILEKLKIWLKEKKIKSDL
;
A
#
# COMPACT_ATOMS: atom_id res chain seq x y z
N MET A 1 14.97 -6.31 -37.62
CA MET A 1 14.15 -5.52 -36.69
C MET A 1 15.09 -4.98 -35.61
N ASN A 2 15.38 -3.68 -35.63
CA ASN A 2 16.34 -3.05 -34.70
C ASN A 2 15.69 -2.94 -33.31
N LEU A 3 15.97 -3.91 -32.43
CA LEU A 3 15.67 -3.77 -31.01
C LEU A 3 16.55 -2.63 -30.48
N LYS A 4 15.97 -1.44 -30.27
CA LYS A 4 16.62 -0.40 -29.47
C LYS A 4 17.11 -1.08 -28.19
N LYS A 5 18.41 -1.03 -27.90
CA LYS A 5 18.95 -1.47 -26.61
C LYS A 5 18.20 -0.72 -25.52
N TYR A 6 17.23 -1.37 -24.91
CA TYR A 6 16.57 -0.85 -23.72
C TYR A 6 17.57 -0.98 -22.58
N PHE A 7 17.94 0.14 -21.99
CA PHE A 7 18.83 0.16 -20.83
C PHE A 7 17.96 0.11 -19.59
N LEU A 8 18.09 -0.97 -18.84
CA LEU A 8 17.53 -1.04 -17.51
C LEU A 8 18.24 -0.02 -16.60
N PRO A 9 17.50 0.66 -15.70
CA PRO A 9 18.09 1.46 -14.64
C PRO A 9 19.10 0.63 -13.81
N LYS A 10 20.06 1.31 -13.20
CA LYS A 10 21.15 0.66 -12.47
C LYS A 10 20.59 -0.23 -11.35
N GLY A 11 20.93 -1.51 -11.36
CA GLY A 11 20.48 -2.49 -10.36
C GLY A 11 19.16 -3.20 -10.69
N TRP A 12 18.42 -2.74 -11.70
CA TRP A 12 17.26 -3.46 -12.20
C TRP A 12 17.74 -4.67 -12.99
N THR A 13 17.04 -5.80 -12.83
CA THR A 13 17.30 -7.00 -13.63
C THR A 13 16.03 -7.45 -14.33
N GLU A 14 16.15 -8.00 -15.53
CA GLU A 14 15.04 -8.63 -16.23
C GLU A 14 15.37 -10.09 -16.50
N LYS A 15 14.39 -10.97 -16.28
CA LYS A 15 14.48 -12.39 -16.62
C LYS A 15 13.40 -12.72 -17.62
N LYS A 16 13.79 -13.16 -18.82
CA LYS A 16 12.86 -13.64 -19.84
C LYS A 16 12.18 -14.92 -19.34
N ILE A 17 10.85 -14.92 -19.30
CA ILE A 17 10.04 -16.09 -18.92
C ILE A 17 9.52 -16.80 -20.18
N SER A 18 9.08 -16.05 -21.19
CA SER A 18 8.57 -16.56 -22.47
C SER A 18 8.95 -15.62 -23.60
N GLU A 19 8.49 -15.86 -24.84
CA GLU A 19 8.78 -14.98 -25.98
C GLU A 19 8.35 -13.53 -25.72
N ASP A 20 7.20 -13.34 -25.08
CA ASP A 20 6.57 -12.02 -24.86
C ASP A 20 6.49 -11.60 -23.38
N THR A 21 7.01 -12.40 -22.44
CA THR A 21 6.93 -12.10 -21.00
C THR A 21 8.31 -12.00 -20.34
N TYR A 22 8.53 -10.90 -19.62
CA TYR A 22 9.73 -10.62 -18.85
C TYR A 22 9.37 -10.32 -17.40
N LEU A 23 10.12 -10.90 -16.47
CA LEU A 23 10.05 -10.56 -15.06
C LEU A 23 11.08 -9.48 -14.75
N LEU A 24 10.60 -8.33 -14.32
CA LEU A 24 11.45 -7.23 -13.89
C LEU A 24 11.64 -7.30 -12.38
N THR A 25 12.89 -7.23 -11.92
CA THR A 25 13.24 -7.13 -10.50
C THR A 25 13.83 -5.76 -10.24
N ILE A 26 13.24 -5.05 -9.28
CA ILE A 26 13.63 -3.69 -8.87
C ILE A 26 14.41 -3.79 -7.55
N PRO A 27 15.52 -3.04 -7.36
CA PRO A 27 16.23 -2.98 -6.09
C PRO A 27 15.33 -2.52 -4.94
N GLN A 28 15.49 -3.17 -3.78
CA GLN A 28 14.75 -2.82 -2.56
C GLN A 28 14.93 -1.35 -2.16
N GLU A 29 16.15 -0.80 -2.31
CA GLU A 29 16.46 0.60 -1.99
C GLU A 29 15.61 1.59 -2.80
N GLU A 30 15.31 1.29 -4.07
CA GLU A 30 14.45 2.15 -4.89
C GLU A 30 12.99 2.05 -4.47
N LEU A 31 12.51 0.85 -4.14
CA LEU A 31 11.16 0.65 -3.59
C LEU A 31 10.99 1.44 -2.29
N GLU A 32 12.00 1.44 -1.42
CA GLU A 32 12.02 2.21 -0.18
C GLU A 32 12.07 3.71 -0.43
N ALA A 33 12.86 4.18 -1.40
CA ALA A 33 12.89 5.58 -1.77
C ALA A 33 11.53 6.08 -2.27
N TRP A 34 10.81 5.27 -3.06
CA TRP A 34 9.44 5.59 -3.50
C TRP A 34 8.48 5.64 -2.32
N LYS A 35 8.59 4.70 -1.38
CA LYS A 35 7.78 4.68 -0.15
C LYS A 35 8.00 5.93 0.70
N ILE A 36 9.26 6.30 0.95
CA ILE A 36 9.63 7.51 1.71
C ILE A 36 9.11 8.76 1.01
N LYS A 37 9.19 8.83 -0.32
CA LYS A 37 8.65 9.96 -1.09
C LYS A 37 7.13 10.09 -0.91
N ARG A 38 6.40 8.97 -0.95
CA ARG A 38 4.95 8.95 -0.68
C ARG A 38 4.64 9.37 0.76
N TRP A 39 5.37 8.87 1.76
CA TRP A 39 5.19 9.28 3.16
C TRP A 39 5.36 10.78 3.39
N LYS A 40 6.37 11.37 2.74
CA LYS A 40 6.58 12.82 2.78
C LYS A 40 5.40 13.57 2.15
N LYS A 41 4.91 13.10 1.00
CA LYS A 41 3.72 13.68 0.33
C LYS A 41 2.47 13.60 1.21
N ASP A 42 2.26 12.46 1.88
CA ASP A 42 1.08 12.19 2.70
C ASP A 42 1.17 12.77 4.12
N ASN A 43 2.31 13.38 4.48
CA ASN A 43 2.61 13.90 5.82
C ASN A 43 2.45 12.85 6.93
N VAL A 44 2.93 11.63 6.69
CA VAL A 44 2.82 10.51 7.66
C VAL A 44 3.46 10.84 9.02
N GLU A 45 4.50 11.66 9.04
CA GLU A 45 5.14 12.16 10.27
C GLU A 45 4.17 12.92 11.20
N LYS A 46 3.13 13.54 10.65
CA LYS A 46 2.07 14.17 11.45
C LYS A 46 1.01 13.15 11.84
N LEU A 47 0.65 12.26 10.91
CA LEU A 47 -0.38 11.23 11.11
C LEU A 47 -0.02 10.26 12.24
N ILE A 48 1.27 9.92 12.41
CA ILE A 48 1.73 8.98 13.44
C ILE A 48 1.34 9.38 14.88
N ARG A 49 0.99 10.66 15.09
CA ARG A 49 0.59 11.20 16.40
C ARG A 49 -0.92 11.11 16.67
N GLU A 50 -1.70 10.71 15.68
CA GLU A 50 -3.16 10.65 15.73
C GLU A 50 -3.62 9.21 15.51
N ASN A 51 -4.00 8.51 16.58
CA ASN A 51 -4.49 7.14 16.48
C ASN A 51 -5.76 7.04 15.61
N GLY A 52 -5.91 5.91 14.92
CA GLY A 52 -7.05 5.60 14.07
C GLY A 52 -6.69 5.47 12.58
N PHE A 53 -7.70 5.46 11.73
CA PHE A 53 -7.54 5.33 10.28
C PHE A 53 -7.56 6.68 9.58
N HIS A 54 -6.63 6.85 8.64
CA HIS A 54 -6.44 8.05 7.83
C HIS A 54 -6.34 7.68 6.36
N MET A 55 -7.27 8.16 5.54
CA MET A 55 -7.26 7.87 4.10
C MET A 55 -6.57 8.98 3.32
N LYS A 56 -5.64 8.60 2.44
CA LYS A 56 -4.99 9.47 1.46
C LYS A 56 -5.21 8.92 0.06
N SER A 57 -5.86 9.71 -0.79
CA SER A 57 -6.16 9.34 -2.17
C SER A 57 -5.11 9.93 -3.12
N GLU A 58 -4.73 9.15 -4.12
CA GLU A 58 -3.90 9.53 -5.25
C GLU A 58 -4.58 9.07 -6.56
N GLY A 59 -5.39 9.94 -7.13
CA GLY A 59 -6.16 9.63 -8.33
C GLY A 59 -7.19 8.53 -8.08
N ARG A 60 -7.05 7.39 -8.77
CA ARG A 60 -7.95 6.23 -8.67
C ARG A 60 -7.50 5.19 -7.62
N SER A 61 -6.49 5.50 -6.83
CA SER A 61 -6.06 4.64 -5.73
C SER A 61 -5.63 5.45 -4.53
N GLY A 62 -5.15 4.79 -3.49
CA GLY A 62 -4.66 5.47 -2.31
C GLY A 62 -4.17 4.52 -1.25
N THR A 63 -3.92 5.10 -0.08
CA THR A 63 -3.46 4.37 1.10
C THR A 63 -4.31 4.79 2.29
N ILE A 64 -4.85 3.80 2.99
CA ILE A 64 -5.41 3.95 4.33
C ILE A 64 -4.27 3.65 5.31
N TYR A 65 -3.89 4.65 6.09
CA TYR A 65 -2.92 4.51 7.18
C TYR A 65 -3.67 4.17 8.46
N PHE A 66 -3.31 3.07 9.11
CA PHE A 66 -3.77 2.78 10.46
C PHE A 66 -2.67 3.12 11.45
N VAL A 67 -3.01 3.96 12.43
CA VAL A 67 -2.10 4.43 13.47
C VAL A 67 -2.55 3.89 14.82
N GLN A 68 -1.66 3.20 15.50
CA GLN A 68 -1.88 2.74 16.87
C GLN A 68 -0.57 2.85 17.65
N GLU A 69 -0.58 3.60 18.76
CA GLU A 69 0.56 3.72 19.67
C GLU A 69 1.86 4.18 18.97
N ASN A 70 1.75 5.17 18.08
CA ASN A 70 2.84 5.66 17.22
C ASN A 70 3.38 4.63 16.22
N GLN A 71 2.70 3.52 16.00
CA GLN A 71 3.00 2.61 14.90
C GLN A 71 2.09 2.91 13.72
N VAL A 72 2.60 2.73 12.49
CA VAL A 72 1.82 2.93 11.27
C VAL A 72 1.88 1.68 10.42
N CYS A 73 0.73 1.19 9.96
CA CYS A 73 0.66 0.23 8.88
C CYS A 73 -0.19 0.77 7.73
N GLU A 74 -0.01 0.20 6.56
CA GLU A 74 -0.58 0.72 5.32
C GLU A 74 -1.47 -0.30 4.64
N ILE A 75 -2.64 0.16 4.22
CA ILE A 75 -3.63 -0.65 3.53
C ILE A 75 -3.91 0.04 2.20
N TYR A 76 -3.53 -0.61 1.10
CA TYR A 76 -3.78 -0.09 -0.24
C TYR A 76 -5.26 -0.23 -0.60
N PHE A 77 -5.79 0.78 -1.29
CA PHE A 77 -7.12 0.70 -1.90
C PHE A 77 -7.11 1.29 -3.31
N GLU A 78 -8.08 0.87 -4.11
CA GLU A 78 -8.41 1.48 -5.39
C GLU A 78 -9.87 1.91 -5.44
N VAL A 79 -10.19 2.90 -6.28
CA VAL A 79 -11.56 3.34 -6.53
C VAL A 79 -12.24 2.33 -7.45
N SER A 80 -13.32 1.75 -6.95
CA SER A 80 -14.11 0.75 -7.65
C SER A 80 -14.67 1.29 -8.97
N GLY A 81 -14.65 0.45 -10.01
CA GLY A 81 -15.31 0.72 -11.28
C GLY A 81 -16.79 0.30 -11.32
N VAL A 82 -17.25 -0.43 -10.30
CA VAL A 82 -18.62 -0.96 -10.20
C VAL A 82 -19.44 -0.15 -9.19
N LYS A 83 -20.77 -0.17 -9.29
CA LYS A 83 -21.66 0.71 -8.49
C LYS A 83 -21.87 0.24 -7.05
N GLU A 84 -21.55 -1.02 -6.79
CA GLU A 84 -21.76 -1.71 -5.53
C GLU A 84 -20.77 -1.25 -4.47
N PHE A 85 -19.55 -0.91 -4.89
CA PHE A 85 -18.44 -0.51 -4.02
C PHE A 85 -17.93 0.88 -4.41
N ASP A 86 -17.49 1.65 -3.43
CA ASP A 86 -16.76 2.90 -3.64
C ASP A 86 -15.27 2.61 -3.81
N ILE A 87 -14.74 1.68 -3.01
CA ILE A 87 -13.33 1.28 -3.04
C ILE A 87 -13.16 -0.24 -2.96
N LEU A 88 -12.06 -0.74 -3.52
CA LEU A 88 -11.59 -2.11 -3.37
C LEU A 88 -10.34 -2.10 -2.50
N ILE A 89 -10.29 -2.90 -1.44
CA ILE A 89 -9.24 -2.84 -0.42
C ILE A 89 -8.38 -4.10 -0.48
N SER A 90 -7.08 -3.91 -0.69
CA SER A 90 -6.10 -5.00 -0.70
C SER A 90 -5.66 -5.37 0.72
N PHE A 91 -6.61 -5.77 1.58
CA PHE A 91 -6.34 -6.03 3.00
C PHE A 91 -5.42 -7.24 3.22
N GLU A 92 -5.45 -8.22 2.31
CA GLU A 92 -4.55 -9.38 2.42
C GLU A 92 -3.06 -9.01 2.34
N GLY A 93 -2.75 -7.90 1.64
CA GLY A 93 -1.39 -7.36 1.55
C GLY A 93 -0.88 -6.71 2.84
N LEU A 94 -1.70 -6.56 3.88
CA LEU A 94 -1.26 -6.06 5.18
C LEU A 94 -0.46 -7.14 5.92
N THR A 95 0.86 -6.99 5.93
CA THR A 95 1.78 -7.95 6.55
C THR A 95 2.66 -7.36 7.64
N GLU A 96 2.85 -6.04 7.67
CA GLU A 96 3.80 -5.39 8.56
C GLU A 96 3.33 -4.00 9.02
N TRP A 97 3.75 -3.66 10.24
CA TRP A 97 3.95 -2.28 10.66
C TRP A 97 5.15 -1.74 9.91
N GLU A 98 5.03 -0.50 9.45
CA GLU A 98 6.01 0.17 8.60
C GLU A 98 6.87 1.17 9.38
N LEU A 99 6.27 1.78 10.40
CA LEU A 99 6.89 2.77 11.27
C LEU A 99 6.56 2.46 12.73
N PRO A 100 7.43 2.86 13.68
CA PRO A 100 8.77 3.44 13.45
C PRO A 100 9.80 2.39 13.01
N GLU A 101 9.51 1.10 13.25
CA GLU A 101 10.33 -0.04 12.86
C GLU A 101 9.45 -1.04 12.11
N ARG A 102 10.04 -1.71 11.12
CA ARG A 102 9.32 -2.78 10.40
C ARG A 102 9.13 -3.97 11.31
N LYS A 103 7.87 -4.33 11.54
CA LYS A 103 7.49 -5.47 12.39
C LYS A 103 6.32 -6.21 11.76
N THR A 104 6.46 -7.52 11.59
CA THR A 104 5.37 -8.36 11.09
C THR A 104 4.13 -8.24 11.96
N ILE A 105 2.98 -8.07 11.33
CA ILE A 105 1.67 -8.05 11.98
C ILE A 105 1.25 -9.50 12.24
N GLY A 106 0.92 -9.80 13.50
CA GLY A 106 0.44 -11.12 13.89
C GLY A 106 -0.95 -11.41 13.34
N LYS A 107 -1.35 -12.69 13.24
CA LYS A 107 -2.69 -13.06 12.73
C LYS A 107 -3.82 -12.41 13.54
N THR A 108 -3.77 -12.50 14.87
CA THR A 108 -4.76 -11.90 15.77
C THR A 108 -4.80 -10.38 15.61
N GLU A 109 -3.65 -9.73 15.51
CA GLU A 109 -3.55 -8.28 15.29
C GLU A 109 -4.14 -7.88 13.92
N LYS A 110 -3.88 -8.66 12.87
CA LYS A 110 -4.46 -8.45 11.53
C LYS A 110 -5.99 -8.55 11.58
N GLU A 111 -6.54 -9.53 12.29
CA GLU A 111 -7.99 -9.68 12.49
C GLU A 111 -8.59 -8.50 13.27
N GLU A 112 -7.91 -8.01 14.31
CA GLU A 112 -8.34 -6.83 15.06
C GLU A 112 -8.35 -5.56 14.19
N ILE A 113 -7.31 -5.35 13.36
CA ILE A 113 -7.23 -4.22 12.43
C ILE A 113 -8.37 -4.31 11.40
N LEU A 114 -8.69 -5.51 10.91
CA LEU A 114 -9.79 -5.72 9.96
C LEU A 114 -11.13 -5.29 10.53
N GLU A 115 -11.43 -5.72 11.76
CA GLU A 115 -12.71 -5.38 12.40
C GLU A 115 -12.80 -3.88 12.70
N LYS A 116 -11.70 -3.26 13.17
CA LYS A 116 -11.63 -1.81 13.34
C LYS A 116 -11.82 -1.07 12.00
N LEU A 117 -11.26 -1.58 10.91
CA LEU A 117 -11.37 -0.98 9.58
C LEU A 117 -12.82 -1.03 9.07
N LYS A 118 -13.50 -2.18 9.19
CA LYS A 118 -14.91 -2.32 8.80
C LYS A 118 -15.82 -1.33 9.55
N ILE A 119 -15.60 -1.17 10.85
CA ILE A 119 -16.33 -0.19 11.67
C ILE A 119 -16.07 1.22 11.14
N TRP A 120 -14.81 1.59 10.95
CA TRP A 120 -14.43 2.91 10.48
C TRP A 120 -15.01 3.23 9.07
N LEU A 121 -14.97 2.27 8.15
CA LEU A 121 -15.56 2.41 6.81
C LEU A 121 -17.08 2.65 6.88
N LYS A 122 -17.77 1.90 7.75
CA LYS A 122 -19.21 2.07 8.00
C LYS A 122 -19.53 3.45 8.56
N GLU A 123 -18.74 3.95 9.51
CA GLU A 123 -18.90 5.31 10.07
C GLU A 123 -18.68 6.40 9.03
N LYS A 124 -17.71 6.20 8.13
CA LYS A 124 -17.44 7.08 6.98
C LYS A 124 -18.45 6.93 5.85
N LYS A 125 -19.33 5.93 5.91
CA LYS A 125 -20.29 5.55 4.86
C LYS A 125 -19.60 5.22 3.52
N ILE A 126 -18.43 4.60 3.58
CA ILE A 126 -17.68 4.13 2.43
C ILE A 126 -18.02 2.65 2.20
N LYS A 127 -18.47 2.29 0.99
CA LYS A 127 -18.71 0.91 0.59
C LYS A 127 -17.42 0.28 0.09
N SER A 128 -17.01 -0.82 0.71
CA SER A 128 -15.85 -1.61 0.32
C SER A 128 -16.22 -3.06 -0.01
N ASP A 129 -15.29 -3.79 -0.62
CA ASP A 129 -15.36 -5.23 -0.88
C ASP A 129 -15.00 -6.13 0.33
N LEU A 130 -14.71 -5.51 1.49
CA LEU A 130 -14.45 -6.18 2.78
C LEU A 130 -15.69 -6.58 3.58
#